data_AF-A0A1J3FZD9-F1
#
_entry.id   AF-A0A1J3FZD9-F1
#
_cell.length_a   1.000
_cell.length_b   1.000
_cell.length_c   1.000
_cell.angle_alpha   90.00
_cell.angle_beta   90.00
_cell.angle_gamma   90.00
#
_symmetry.space_group_name_H-M   'P 1'
#
loop_
_entity.id
_entity.type
_entity.pdbx_description
1 polymer ?
#
loop_
_entity_poly.entity_id
_entity_poly.type
_entity_poly.pdbx_seq_one_letter_code
_entity_poly.pdbx_strand_id
1 'polypeptide(L)'
;AMCHDSGETIAVKSAQFHRSEFLQKEAKILSSLNSPYVIGYRGCEVTKEPLNNGEATYNLLMEYAPYGTLIDAATKNGGFLDETRVVSYTR
;
A
#
# COMPACT_ATOMS: atom_id res chain seq x y z
N ALA A 1 -7.75 2.33 6.35
CA ALA A 1 -7.94 2.14 7.80
C ALA A 1 -7.41 3.38 8.52
N MET A 2 -7.83 3.64 9.75
CA MET A 2 -7.30 4.75 10.56
C MET A 2 -6.43 4.15 11.65
N CYS A 3 -5.17 4.60 11.76
CA CYS A 3 -4.33 4.22 12.89
C CYS A 3 -4.90 4.90 14.15
N HIS A 4 -5.28 4.11 15.16
CA HIS A 4 -5.90 4.64 16.38
C HIS A 4 -4.94 5.49 17.22
N ASP A 5 -3.63 5.24 17.13
CA ASP A 5 -2.62 5.93 17.92
C ASP A 5 -2.21 7.28 17.31
N SER A 6 -2.22 7.40 15.98
CA SER A 6 -1.77 8.60 15.26
C SER A 6 -2.89 9.38 14.57
N GLY A 7 -4.08 8.79 14.40
CA GLY A 7 -5.16 9.34 13.57
C GLY A 7 -4.85 9.33 12.05
N GLU A 8 -3.71 8.78 11.64
CA GLU A 8 -3.29 8.74 10.23
C GLU A 8 -4.16 7.76 9.44
N THR A 9 -4.57 8.15 8.24
CA THR A 9 -5.19 7.23 7.28
C THR A 9 -4.10 6.37 6.65
N ILE A 10 -4.24 5.06 6.75
CA ILE A 10 -3.29 4.07 6.22
C ILE A 10 -3.97 3.14 5.20
N ALA A 11 -3.17 2.66 4.26
CA ALA A 11 -3.54 1.56 3.37
C ALA A 11 -3.18 0.22 4.03
N VAL A 12 -4.04 -0.77 3.86
CA VAL A 12 -3.80 -2.13 4.37
C VAL A 12 -3.92 -3.11 3.21
N LYS A 13 -2.89 -3.93 3.03
CA LYS A 13 -2.90 -5.06 2.09
C LYS A 13 -2.90 -6.34 2.91
N SER A 14 -3.86 -7.22 2.65
CA SER A 14 -4.12 -8.40 3.49
C SER A 14 -4.05 -9.69 2.69
N ALA A 15 -3.62 -10.77 3.34
CA ALA A 15 -3.69 -12.12 2.80
C ALA A 15 -3.94 -13.13 3.93
N GLN A 16 -4.62 -14.24 3.62
CA GLN A 16 -4.68 -15.39 4.54
C GLN A 16 -3.25 -15.77 4.94
N PHE A 17 -3.02 -15.97 6.25
CA PHE A 17 -1.69 -16.14 6.81
C PHE A 17 -0.94 -17.30 6.13
N HIS A 18 -1.64 -18.41 5.88
CA HIS A 18 -1.08 -19.60 5.23
C HIS A 18 -0.70 -19.39 3.74
N ARG A 19 -1.13 -18.29 3.11
CA ARG A 19 -0.79 -17.89 1.73
C ARG A 19 0.00 -16.59 1.65
N SER A 20 0.45 -16.07 2.79
CA SER A 20 0.99 -14.71 2.90
C SER A 20 2.49 -14.59 2.59
N GLU A 21 3.15 -15.67 2.14
CA GLU A 21 4.61 -15.69 1.94
C GLU A 21 5.11 -14.53 1.06
N PHE A 22 4.43 -14.24 -0.06
CA PHE A 22 4.79 -13.12 -0.93
C PHE A 22 4.55 -11.76 -0.27
N LEU A 23 3.47 -11.62 0.50
CA LEU A 23 3.15 -10.38 1.20
C LEU A 23 4.13 -10.12 2.36
N GLN A 24 4.62 -11.16 3.03
CA GLN A 24 5.68 -11.06 4.03
C GLN A 24 7.02 -10.67 3.41
N LYS A 25 7.35 -11.20 2.21
CA LYS A 25 8.53 -10.77 1.45
C LYS A 25 8.43 -9.30 1.03
N GLU A 26 7.26 -8.88 0.55
CA GLU A 26 6.97 -7.47 0.23
C GLU A 26 7.17 -6.58 1.46
N ALA A 27 6.62 -6.96 2.62
CA ALA A 27 6.81 -6.23 3.88
C ALA A 27 8.30 -6.09 4.26
N LYS A 28 9.09 -7.16 4.10
CA LYS A 28 10.53 -7.15 4.37
C LYS A 28 11.32 -6.24 3.43
N ILE A 29 10.95 -6.23 2.14
CA ILE A 29 11.57 -5.33 1.17
C ILE A 29 11.19 -3.89 1.52
N LEU A 30 9.90 -3.62 1.71
CA LEU A 30 9.38 -2.28 1.95
C LEU A 30 9.95 -1.67 3.25
N SER A 31 10.09 -2.46 4.32
CA SER A 31 10.65 -1.98 5.59
C SER A 31 12.14 -1.62 5.53
N SER A 32 12.86 -2.08 4.50
CA SER A 32 14.27 -1.75 4.28
C SER A 32 14.48 -0.48 3.44
N LEU A 33 13.42 0.06 2.85
CA LEU A 33 13.49 1.21 1.95
C LEU A 33 13.17 2.51 2.71
N ASN A 34 13.90 3.57 2.36
CA ASN A 34 13.62 4.93 2.82
C ASN A 34 13.76 5.88 1.62
N SER A 35 12.66 6.11 0.90
CA SER A 35 12.63 6.94 -0.31
C SER A 35 11.29 7.65 -0.42
N PRO A 36 11.26 8.94 -0.82
CA PRO A 36 10.01 9.67 -1.03
C PRO A 36 9.22 9.19 -2.26
N TYR A 37 9.81 8.32 -3.09
CA TYR A 37 9.18 7.78 -4.30
C TYR A 37 8.61 6.36 -4.12
N VAL A 38 8.73 5.81 -2.91
CA VAL A 38 8.23 4.49 -2.54
C VAL A 38 7.25 4.66 -1.39
N ILE A 39 6.13 3.95 -1.43
CA ILE A 39 5.12 3.96 -0.36
C ILE A 39 5.76 3.64 0.99
N GLY A 40 5.55 4.49 2.00
CA GLY A 40 6.11 4.28 3.32
C GLY A 40 5.60 3.01 4.01
N TYR A 41 6.51 2.24 4.61
CA TYR A 41 6.17 1.15 5.52
C TYR A 41 5.66 1.71 6.86
N ARG A 42 4.52 1.19 7.36
CA ARG A 42 3.94 1.56 8.66
C ARG A 42 3.90 0.41 9.66
N GLY A 43 4.12 -0.83 9.22
CA GLY A 43 4.12 -2.00 10.09
C GLY A 43 3.54 -3.23 9.41
N CYS A 44 3.47 -4.32 10.16
CA CYS A 44 2.69 -5.49 9.79
C CYS A 44 2.10 -6.12 11.04
N GLU A 45 0.95 -6.78 10.90
CA GLU A 45 0.28 -7.48 11.99
C GLU A 45 -0.33 -8.80 11.50
N VAL A 46 -0.59 -9.69 12.46
CA VAL A 46 -1.36 -10.92 12.21
C VAL A 46 -2.61 -10.84 13.07
N THR A 47 -3.76 -10.73 12.42
CA THR A 47 -5.05 -10.71 13.11
C THR A 47 -5.71 -12.09 13.01
N LYS A 48 -6.46 -12.46 14.04
CA LYS A 48 -7.35 -13.63 14.02
C LYS A 48 -8.76 -13.12 14.24
N GLU A 49 -9.59 -13.21 13.22
CA GLU A 49 -10.98 -12.84 13.36
C GLU A 49 -11.80 -14.06 13.82
N PRO A 50 -12.50 -13.97 14.97
CA PRO A 50 -13.33 -15.07 15.47
C PRO A 50 -14.38 -15.54 14.45
N LEU A 51 -14.85 -14.63 13.60
CA LEU A 51 -15.86 -14.88 12.57
C LEU A 51 -15.30 -15.55 11.30
N ASN A 52 -13.98 -15.60 11.12
CA ASN A 52 -13.33 -16.22 9.96
C ASN A 52 -12.85 -17.66 10.26
N ASN A 53 -13.66 -18.45 10.96
CA ASN A 53 -13.33 -19.83 11.36
C ASN A 53 -11.99 -19.97 12.12
N GLY A 54 -11.52 -18.90 12.78
CA GLY A 54 -10.22 -18.84 13.44
C GLY A 54 -9.01 -18.73 12.51
N GLU A 55 -9.23 -18.54 11.21
CA GLU A 55 -8.15 -18.35 10.24
C GLU A 55 -7.45 -17.01 10.44
N ALA A 56 -6.12 -17.06 10.53
CA ALA A 56 -5.29 -15.88 10.68
C ALA A 56 -5.10 -15.16 9.35
N THR A 57 -5.04 -13.83 9.40
CA THR A 57 -4.76 -12.94 8.27
C THR A 57 -3.48 -12.17 8.56
N TYR A 58 -2.59 -12.11 7.59
CA TYR A 58 -1.44 -11.22 7.62
C TYR A 58 -1.79 -9.89 6.95
N ASN A 59 -1.56 -8.78 7.64
CA ASN A 59 -1.82 -7.43 7.16
C ASN A 59 -0.50 -6.66 7.06
N LEU A 60 -0.23 -6.09 5.89
CA LEU A 60 0.83 -5.10 5.66
C LEU A 60 0.22 -3.71 5.74
N LEU A 61 0.74 -2.88 6.66
CA LEU A 61 0.31 -1.50 6.87
C LEU A 61 1.23 -0.56 6.11
N MET A 62 0.65 0.33 5.32
CA MET A 62 1.35 1.19 4.38
C MET A 62 0.80 2.61 4.45
N GLU A 63 1.64 3.58 4.08
CA GLU A 63 1.19 4.94 3.77
C GLU A 63 0.04 4.91 2.75
N TYR A 64 -0.99 5.71 3.00
CA TYR A 64 -2.10 5.86 2.07
C TYR A 64 -1.77 6.91 1.00
N ALA A 65 -1.73 6.50 -0.27
CA ALA A 65 -1.57 7.41 -1.41
C ALA A 65 -2.95 7.85 -1.94
N PRO A 66 -3.40 9.10 -1.69
CA PRO A 66 -4.79 9.50 -1.92
C PRO A 66 -5.10 9.89 -3.38
N TYR A 67 -4.09 10.02 -4.24
CA TYR A 67 -4.25 10.64 -5.57
C TYR A 67 -4.57 9.65 -6.69
N GLY A 68 -4.71 8.36 -6.37
CA GLY A 68 -5.10 7.34 -7.33
C GLY A 68 -3.97 6.91 -8.27
N THR A 69 -4.36 6.33 -9.40
CA THR A 69 -3.47 5.71 -10.39
C THR A 69 -3.12 6.66 -11.54
N LEU A 70 -2.18 6.25 -12.39
CA LEU A 70 -1.88 6.95 -13.64
C LEU A 70 -3.08 6.97 -14.60
N ILE A 71 -3.95 5.96 -14.57
CA ILE A 71 -5.19 5.92 -15.36
C ILE A 71 -6.14 7.01 -14.89
N ASP A 72 -6.29 7.17 -13.57
CA ASP A 72 -7.13 8.24 -12.99
C ASP A 72 -6.58 9.63 -13.39
N ALA A 73 -5.26 9.79 -13.36
CA ALA A 73 -4.61 11.01 -13.80
C ALA A 73 -4.85 11.27 -15.29
N ALA A 74 -4.66 10.28 -16.18
CA ALA A 74 -4.88 10.43 -17.62
C ALA A 74 -6.35 10.74 -17.93
N THR A 75 -7.28 10.04 -17.30
CA THR A 75 -8.73 10.25 -17.49
C THR A 75 -9.15 11.67 -17.15
N LYS A 76 -8.58 12.26 -16.07
CA LYS A 76 -8.81 13.66 -15.68
C LYS A 76 -8.24 14.68 -16.68
N ASN A 77 -7.27 14.28 -17.52
CA ASN A 77 -6.60 15.14 -18.50
C ASN A 77 -7.00 14.82 -19.96
N GLY A 78 -8.19 14.25 -20.18
CA GLY A 78 -8.69 13.98 -21.54
C GLY A 78 -8.16 12.69 -22.17
N GLY A 79 -7.66 11.76 -21.36
CA GLY A 79 -7.25 10.42 -21.77
C GLY A 79 -5.74 10.25 -22.03
N PHE A 80 -4.93 11.29 -21.80
CA PHE A 80 -3.48 11.24 -21.99
C PHE A 80 -2.72 12.01 -20.91
N LEU A 81 -1.41 11.78 -20.83
CA LEU A 81 -0.48 12.55 -19.99
C LEU A 81 0.47 13.30 -20.92
N ASP A 82 0.64 14.59 -20.68
CA ASP A 82 1.56 15.42 -21.46
C ASP A 82 3.03 14.98 -21.28
N GLU A 83 3.81 15.03 -22.36
CA GLU A 83 5.21 14.56 -22.37
C GLU A 83 6.07 15.28 -21.32
N THR A 84 5.85 16.57 -21.09
CA THR A 84 6.61 17.32 -20.07
C THR A 84 6.38 16.76 -18.67
N ARG A 85 5.15 16.31 -18.38
CA ARG A 85 4.82 15.66 -17.11
C ARG A 85 5.45 14.28 -17.03
N VAL A 86 5.41 13.50 -18.11
CA VAL A 86 6.07 12.17 -18.15
C VAL A 86 7.56 12.30 -17.84
N VAL A 87 8.26 13.25 -18.48
CA VAL A 87 9.69 13.52 -18.24
C VAL A 87 9.98 13.88 -16.79
N SER A 88 9.06 14.57 -16.10
CA SER A 88 9.24 14.92 -14.69
C SER A 88 9.22 13.71 -13.73
N TYR A 89 8.62 12.59 -14.13
CA TYR A 89 8.51 11.37 -13.32
C TYR A 89 9.46 10.24 -13.72
N THR A 90 10.21 10.37 -14.82
CA THR A 90 11.07 9.31 -15.36
C THR A 90 12.57 9.65 -15.37
N ARG A 91 12.95 10.76 -14.74
CA ARG A 91 14.35 11.18 -14.62
C ARG A 91 15.17 10.32 -13.66
#